data_AF-A7S375-F1
#
_entry.id   AF-A7S375-F1
#
_cell.length_a   1.000
_cell.length_b   1.000
_cell.length_c   1.000
_cell.angle_alpha   90.00
_cell.angle_beta   90.00
_cell.angle_gamma   90.00
#
_symmetry.space_group_name_H-M   'P 1'
#
loop_
_entity.id
_entity.type
_entity.pdbx_description
1 polymer ?
#
loop_
_entity_poly.entity_id
_entity_poly.type
_entity_poly.pdbx_seq_one_letter_code
_entity_poly.pdbx_strand_id
1 'polypeptide(L)'
;GVFFPSIGSLLGKYLPLSESSFGLSLVCAGGPIGSLLAGSIGSVMVTYLGWRWVFVSFGCLAILWVLIWRQFFLHKKASGVDRLCLEKKFESIEKRTSKRASDTIVPWGKLIRQPGIWAIMVVHFCHNCMYLNLSSWLPTYFHESFPDAQNWIFNVIPYLGNLFGKVIGGHLADTLIRADFSLTFVRKLFETLGTGGAAFALLLAMYVNEFWQALFCMTLAFSMAGMSTSGSICNIQDLSPTFAGSIAGILGVYLTGYILHATGSWQVVFQITAVICSVGSLFYIMFGTTKRIA
;
A
#
# COMPACT_ATOMS: atom_id res chain seq x y z
N GLY A 1 9.60 5.16 7.20
CA GLY A 1 10.58 5.58 6.18
C GLY A 1 11.32 4.41 5.57
N VAL A 2 12.14 3.69 6.35
CA VAL A 2 13.07 2.66 5.83
C VAL A 2 12.49 1.27 5.60
N PHE A 3 11.29 0.98 6.13
CA PHE A 3 10.68 -0.36 6.07
C PHE A 3 10.35 -0.82 4.64
N PHE A 4 9.58 -0.02 3.89
CA PHE A 4 9.19 -0.35 2.51
C PHE A 4 10.38 -0.53 1.54
N PRO A 5 11.39 0.36 1.49
CA PRO A 5 12.54 0.14 0.60
C PRO A 5 13.41 -1.06 1.04
N SER A 6 13.50 -1.33 2.34
CA SER A 6 14.22 -2.52 2.83
C SER A 6 13.53 -3.82 2.41
N ILE A 7 12.19 -3.85 2.44
CA ILE A 7 11.40 -4.98 1.94
C ILE A 7 11.57 -5.17 0.45
N GLY A 8 11.49 -4.09 -0.34
CA GLY A 8 11.70 -4.17 -1.79
C GLY A 8 13.06 -4.76 -2.15
N SER A 9 14.12 -4.27 -1.49
CA SER A 9 15.48 -4.81 -1.64
C SER A 9 15.59 -6.28 -1.22
N LEU A 10 14.88 -6.70 -0.16
CA LEU A 10 14.86 -8.09 0.28
C LEU A 10 14.13 -8.96 -0.74
N LEU A 11 12.91 -8.61 -1.11
CA LEU A 11 12.07 -9.39 -2.03
C LEU A 11 12.69 -9.50 -3.42
N GLY A 12 13.27 -8.42 -3.95
CA GLY A 12 13.98 -8.43 -5.22
C GLY A 12 15.21 -9.36 -5.25
N LYS A 13 15.75 -9.74 -4.09
CA LYS A 13 16.87 -10.69 -3.97
C LYS A 13 16.42 -12.15 -3.87
N TYR A 14 15.23 -12.42 -3.32
CA TYR A 14 14.79 -13.79 -3.02
C TYR A 14 13.65 -14.32 -3.89
N LEU A 15 12.89 -13.45 -4.57
CA LEU A 15 11.75 -13.85 -5.39
C LEU A 15 12.05 -13.77 -6.89
N PRO A 16 11.62 -14.76 -7.69
CA PRO A 16 11.63 -14.65 -9.14
C PRO A 16 10.63 -13.59 -9.61
N LEU A 17 10.92 -12.93 -10.75
CA LEU A 17 10.08 -11.85 -11.30
C LEU A 17 8.62 -12.28 -11.52
N SER A 18 8.39 -13.55 -11.85
CA SER A 18 7.06 -14.16 -12.08
C SER A 18 6.20 -14.35 -10.83
N GLU A 19 6.77 -14.20 -9.63
CA GLU A 19 6.06 -14.32 -8.34
C GLU A 19 6.24 -13.06 -7.47
N SER A 20 6.87 -12.04 -8.03
CA SER A 20 7.22 -10.81 -7.32
C SER A 20 5.98 -10.01 -6.92
N SER A 21 4.92 -10.01 -7.75
CA SER A 21 3.70 -9.25 -7.48
C SER A 21 2.88 -9.89 -6.35
N PHE A 22 2.69 -11.21 -6.36
CA PHE A 22 2.01 -11.91 -5.27
C PHE A 22 2.82 -11.82 -3.97
N GLY A 23 4.13 -12.06 -4.01
CA GLY A 23 4.99 -11.96 -2.83
C GLY A 23 4.97 -10.56 -2.21
N LEU A 24 5.06 -9.50 -3.02
CA LEU A 24 4.95 -8.13 -2.53
C LEU A 24 3.55 -7.82 -1.99
N SER A 25 2.50 -8.26 -2.68
CA SER A 25 1.12 -8.06 -2.24
C SER A 25 0.86 -8.74 -0.89
N LEU A 26 1.44 -9.92 -0.65
CA LEU A 26 1.35 -10.66 0.61
C LEU A 26 2.09 -9.95 1.75
N VAL A 27 3.28 -9.40 1.49
CA VAL A 27 4.00 -8.60 2.50
C VAL A 27 3.25 -7.30 2.81
N CYS A 28 2.74 -6.61 1.79
CA CYS A 28 1.95 -5.40 1.93
C CYS A 28 0.54 -5.63 2.51
N ALA A 29 0.05 -6.88 2.50
CA ALA A 29 -1.17 -7.31 3.19
C ALA A 29 -1.01 -7.35 4.72
N GLY A 30 0.24 -7.40 5.23
CA GLY A 30 0.51 -7.28 6.66
C GLY A 30 0.01 -5.96 7.28
N GLY A 31 0.02 -4.86 6.52
CA GLY A 31 -0.48 -3.56 6.99
C GLY A 31 -1.99 -3.57 7.32
N PRO A 32 -2.86 -4.00 6.38
CA PRO A 32 -4.27 -4.22 6.64
C PRO A 32 -4.52 -5.20 7.78
N ILE A 33 -3.81 -6.34 7.84
CA ILE A 33 -3.94 -7.29 8.96
C ILE A 33 -3.63 -6.62 10.31
N GLY A 34 -2.55 -5.84 10.38
CA GLY A 34 -2.23 -5.05 11.56
C GLY A 34 -3.33 -4.05 11.92
N SER A 35 -3.91 -3.39 10.90
CA SER A 35 -5.02 -2.44 11.09
C SER A 35 -6.28 -3.14 11.59
N LEU A 36 -6.56 -4.36 11.13
CA LEU A 36 -7.66 -5.19 11.60
C LEU A 36 -7.50 -5.59 13.07
N LEU A 37 -6.32 -6.07 13.43
CA LEU A 37 -6.01 -6.43 14.82
C LEU A 37 -6.04 -5.20 15.72
N ALA A 38 -5.46 -4.09 15.27
CA ALA A 38 -5.48 -2.82 15.99
C ALA A 38 -6.90 -2.25 16.14
N GLY A 39 -7.71 -2.29 15.09
CA GLY A 39 -9.11 -1.87 15.13
C GLY A 39 -9.94 -2.75 16.05
N SER A 40 -9.80 -4.07 15.96
CA SER A 40 -10.59 -5.04 16.74
C SER A 40 -10.20 -5.00 18.23
N ILE A 41 -8.94 -5.30 18.53
CA ILE A 41 -8.42 -5.38 19.90
C ILE A 41 -8.40 -3.98 20.51
N GLY A 42 -7.97 -2.97 19.75
CA GLY A 42 -7.93 -1.58 20.21
C GLY A 42 -9.31 -1.06 20.56
N SER A 43 -10.34 -1.29 19.75
CA SER A 43 -11.70 -0.83 20.08
C SER A 43 -12.22 -1.45 21.38
N VAL A 44 -12.00 -2.76 21.59
CA VAL A 44 -12.39 -3.44 22.83
C VAL A 44 -11.60 -2.88 24.02
N MET A 45 -10.28 -2.70 23.88
CA MET A 45 -9.43 -2.15 24.93
C MET A 45 -9.81 -0.71 25.29
N VAL A 46 -10.18 0.14 24.32
CA VAL A 46 -10.65 1.51 24.60
C VAL A 46 -11.89 1.48 25.50
N THR A 47 -12.85 0.61 25.21
CA THR A 47 -14.11 0.52 25.96
C THR A 47 -13.92 0.06 27.40
N TYR A 48 -13.05 -0.93 27.65
CA TYR A 48 -12.90 -1.52 29.00
C TYR A 48 -11.74 -0.96 29.82
N LEU A 49 -10.62 -0.64 29.17
CA LEU A 49 -9.36 -0.26 29.83
C LEU A 49 -9.02 1.21 29.60
N GLY A 50 -9.59 1.85 28.59
CA GLY A 50 -9.29 3.22 28.19
C GLY A 50 -8.13 3.33 27.20
N TRP A 51 -8.06 4.47 26.52
CA TRP A 51 -7.16 4.69 25.38
C TRP A 51 -5.68 4.52 25.70
N ARG A 52 -5.24 4.86 26.92
CA ARG A 52 -3.82 4.79 27.32
C ARG A 52 -3.25 3.39 27.24
N TRP A 53 -4.04 2.38 27.62
CA TRP A 53 -3.59 0.99 27.63
C TRP A 53 -3.44 0.37 26.25
N VAL A 54 -4.12 0.92 25.23
CA VAL A 54 -3.91 0.55 23.83
C VAL A 54 -2.48 0.89 23.42
N PHE A 55 -2.01 2.10 23.72
CA PHE A 55 -0.65 2.51 23.37
C PHE A 55 0.41 1.67 24.10
N VAL A 56 0.19 1.38 25.39
CA VAL A 56 1.10 0.55 26.19
C VAL A 56 1.16 -0.89 25.64
N SER A 57 0.03 -1.52 25.36
CA SER A 57 0.01 -2.92 24.91
C SER A 57 0.66 -3.10 23.54
N PHE A 58 0.31 -2.27 22.55
CA PHE A 58 0.93 -2.31 21.23
C PHE A 58 2.42 -1.92 21.27
N GLY A 59 2.81 -0.98 22.14
CA GLY A 59 4.21 -0.63 22.36
C GLY A 59 5.03 -1.79 22.93
N CYS A 60 4.53 -2.46 23.96
CA CYS A 60 5.18 -3.65 24.53
C CYS A 60 5.28 -4.80 23.51
N LEU A 61 4.22 -5.04 22.73
CA LEU A 61 4.23 -6.06 21.67
C LEU A 61 5.29 -5.75 20.60
N ALA A 62 5.45 -4.49 20.22
CA ALA A 62 6.48 -4.07 19.27
C ALA A 62 7.89 -4.30 19.82
N ILE A 63 8.14 -4.00 21.10
CA ILE A 63 9.43 -4.26 21.75
C ILE A 63 9.72 -5.77 21.80
N LEU A 64 8.73 -6.58 22.19
CA LEU A 64 8.84 -8.04 22.19
C LEU A 64 9.17 -8.57 20.80
N TRP A 65 8.51 -8.07 19.77
CA TRP A 65 8.79 -8.44 18.38
C TRP A 65 10.22 -8.12 17.96
N VAL A 66 10.74 -6.93 18.32
CA VAL A 66 12.13 -6.54 18.05
C VAL A 66 13.11 -7.47 18.78
N LEU A 67 12.84 -7.84 20.03
CA LEU A 67 13.68 -8.76 20.80
C LEU A 67 13.71 -10.17 20.19
N ILE A 68 12.56 -10.69 19.78
CA ILE A 68 12.44 -11.97 19.08
C ILE A 68 13.23 -11.91 17.77
N TRP A 69 13.03 -10.87 16.95
CA TRP A 69 13.73 -10.70 15.69
C TRP A 69 15.25 -10.64 15.90
N ARG A 70 15.71 -9.93 16.93
CA ARG A 70 17.13 -9.85 17.30
C ARG A 70 17.69 -11.22 17.69
N GLN A 71 16.97 -12.02 18.48
CA GLN A 71 17.48 -13.33 18.88
C GLN A 71 17.46 -14.36 17.74
N PHE A 72 16.39 -14.42 16.96
CA PHE A 72 16.23 -15.45 15.93
C PHE A 72 16.95 -15.13 14.62
N PHE A 73 17.02 -13.87 14.20
CA PHE A 73 17.58 -13.51 12.89
C PHE A 73 18.97 -12.88 12.98
N LEU A 74 19.32 -12.20 14.07
CA LEU A 74 20.66 -11.63 14.26
C LEU A 74 21.60 -12.56 15.05
N HIS A 75 21.13 -13.19 16.14
CA HIS A 75 21.97 -14.09 16.94
C HIS A 75 22.04 -15.53 16.42
N LYS A 76 20.97 -16.10 15.85
CA LYS A 76 21.02 -17.45 15.25
C LYS A 76 21.89 -17.51 13.98
N LYS A 77 22.25 -16.35 13.42
CA LYS A 77 23.26 -16.18 12.36
C LYS A 77 24.70 -16.38 12.88
N ALA A 78 24.90 -16.52 14.21
CA ALA A 78 26.21 -16.71 14.85
C ALA A 78 26.56 -18.17 15.18
N SER A 79 25.65 -19.14 15.01
CA SER A 79 25.95 -20.57 15.26
C SER A 79 26.45 -21.28 13.99
N GLY A 80 27.75 -21.13 13.73
CA GLY A 80 28.73 -21.96 13.00
C GLY A 80 28.37 -22.85 11.79
N VAL A 81 27.22 -23.54 11.76
CA VAL A 81 26.96 -24.64 10.80
C VAL A 81 26.20 -24.18 9.56
N ASP A 82 25.36 -23.14 9.67
CA ASP A 82 24.60 -22.61 8.53
C ASP A 82 25.38 -21.57 7.70
N ARG A 83 26.55 -21.15 8.19
CA ARG A 83 27.39 -20.14 7.53
C ARG A 83 27.84 -20.59 6.14
N LEU A 84 28.16 -21.88 5.93
CA LEU A 84 28.65 -22.41 4.65
C LEU A 84 27.55 -22.62 3.59
N CYS A 85 26.32 -22.97 3.99
CA CYS A 85 25.21 -23.20 3.06
C CYS A 85 24.52 -21.88 2.69
N LEU A 86 24.34 -20.98 3.67
CA LEU A 86 23.97 -19.60 3.39
C LEU A 86 25.09 -18.88 2.64
N GLU A 87 26.37 -18.87 3.08
CA GLU A 87 27.46 -18.22 2.32
C GLU A 87 27.50 -18.75 0.89
N LYS A 88 27.45 -20.05 0.58
CA LYS A 88 27.42 -20.48 -0.82
C LYS A 88 26.21 -19.95 -1.62
N LYS A 89 25.04 -19.81 -0.98
CA LYS A 89 23.86 -19.17 -1.60
C LYS A 89 24.04 -17.65 -1.72
N PHE A 90 24.55 -16.98 -0.69
CA PHE A 90 24.80 -15.55 -0.65
C PHE A 90 25.97 -15.13 -1.54
N GLU A 91 27.04 -15.91 -1.66
CA GLU A 91 28.22 -15.70 -2.50
C GLU A 91 27.91 -16.00 -3.97
N SER A 92 27.03 -16.96 -4.27
CA SER A 92 26.52 -17.16 -5.64
C SER A 92 25.50 -16.09 -6.05
N ILE A 93 24.71 -15.58 -5.10
CA ILE A 93 23.79 -14.45 -5.31
C ILE A 93 24.57 -13.13 -5.41
N GLU A 94 25.59 -12.92 -4.57
CA GLU A 94 26.48 -11.77 -4.55
C GLU A 94 27.40 -11.80 -5.77
N LYS A 95 27.90 -12.94 -6.26
CA LYS A 95 28.57 -13.01 -7.57
C LYS A 95 27.64 -12.72 -8.75
N ARG A 96 26.32 -13.01 -8.64
CA ARG A 96 25.30 -12.61 -9.64
C ARG A 96 24.93 -11.11 -9.56
N THR A 97 25.06 -10.47 -8.39
CA THR A 97 24.77 -9.03 -8.21
C THR A 97 26.00 -8.13 -8.31
N SER A 98 27.17 -8.57 -7.82
CA SER A 98 28.48 -7.91 -7.89
C SER A 98 28.94 -7.70 -9.33
N LYS A 99 28.82 -8.71 -10.21
CA LYS A 99 29.06 -8.52 -11.66
C LYS A 99 28.09 -7.54 -12.34
N ARG A 100 27.02 -7.12 -11.66
CA ARG A 100 25.96 -6.25 -12.19
C ARG A 100 25.86 -4.89 -11.49
N ALA A 101 26.56 -4.72 -10.37
CA ALA A 101 26.48 -3.54 -9.50
C ALA A 101 27.83 -2.81 -9.32
N SER A 102 28.95 -3.40 -9.77
CA SER A 102 30.20 -2.65 -9.89
C SER A 102 30.15 -1.78 -11.16
N ASP A 103 30.11 -0.45 -10.96
CA ASP A 103 30.38 0.62 -11.94
C ASP A 103 29.25 1.20 -12.82
N THR A 104 27.96 0.92 -12.57
CA THR A 104 26.89 1.72 -13.19
C THR A 104 26.42 2.83 -12.26
N ILE A 105 27.00 4.03 -12.42
CA ILE A 105 26.41 5.28 -11.91
C ILE A 105 24.98 5.35 -12.43
N VAL A 106 23.99 5.34 -11.53
CA VAL A 106 22.58 5.49 -11.88
C VAL A 106 22.42 6.82 -12.62
N PRO A 107 21.98 6.84 -13.90
CA PRO A 107 21.93 8.06 -14.69
C PRO A 107 20.68 8.86 -14.32
N TRP A 108 20.66 9.46 -13.13
CA TRP A 108 19.52 10.20 -12.56
C TRP A 108 18.92 11.22 -13.53
N GLY A 109 19.78 11.94 -14.27
CA GLY A 109 19.33 12.91 -15.29
C GLY A 109 18.58 12.27 -16.47
N LYS A 110 18.95 11.05 -16.88
CA LYS A 110 18.21 10.30 -17.91
C LYS A 110 16.91 9.72 -17.36
N LEU A 111 16.92 9.20 -16.13
CA LEU A 111 15.72 8.68 -15.46
C LEU A 111 14.66 9.78 -15.29
N ILE A 112 15.00 10.91 -14.65
CA ILE A 112 14.03 11.98 -14.36
C ILE A 112 13.43 12.58 -15.65
N ARG A 113 14.12 12.47 -16.79
CA ARG A 113 13.61 12.95 -18.08
C ARG A 113 12.61 11.99 -18.73
N GLN A 114 12.46 10.76 -18.24
CA GLN A 114 11.52 9.79 -18.79
C GLN A 114 10.09 10.05 -18.30
N PRO A 115 9.11 10.15 -19.21
CA PRO A 115 7.71 10.42 -18.84
C PRO A 115 7.11 9.30 -17.99
N GLY A 116 7.57 8.05 -18.15
CA GLY A 116 7.11 6.91 -17.37
C GLY A 116 7.39 7.06 -15.86
N ILE A 117 8.48 7.72 -15.47
CA ILE A 117 8.80 7.93 -14.05
C ILE A 117 7.82 8.92 -13.43
N TRP A 118 7.56 10.03 -14.12
CA TRP A 118 6.56 11.00 -13.68
C TRP A 118 5.17 10.38 -13.59
N ALA A 119 4.80 9.53 -14.55
CA ALA A 119 3.53 8.82 -14.54
C ALA A 119 3.36 7.96 -13.27
N ILE A 120 4.41 7.22 -12.93
CA ILE A 120 4.48 6.39 -11.72
C ILE A 120 4.44 7.25 -10.44
N MET A 121 5.19 8.36 -10.40
CA MET A 121 5.21 9.25 -9.23
C MET A 121 3.85 9.89 -8.97
N VAL A 122 3.19 10.40 -10.01
CA VAL A 122 1.88 11.04 -9.91
C VAL A 122 0.82 10.04 -9.46
N VAL A 123 0.76 8.85 -10.07
CA VAL A 123 -0.26 7.86 -9.68
C VAL A 123 -0.05 7.37 -8.25
N HIS A 124 1.21 7.21 -7.83
CA HIS A 124 1.53 6.84 -6.45
C HIS A 124 1.19 7.95 -5.46
N PHE A 125 1.44 9.21 -5.82
CA PHE A 125 1.01 10.37 -5.04
C PHE A 125 -0.51 10.34 -4.83
N CYS A 126 -1.29 10.18 -5.91
CA CYS A 126 -2.75 10.12 -5.85
C CYS A 126 -3.23 8.94 -5.01
N HIS A 127 -2.63 7.76 -5.20
CA HIS A 127 -2.97 6.55 -4.44
C HIS A 127 -2.71 6.73 -2.93
N ASN A 128 -1.54 7.25 -2.54
CA ASN A 128 -1.23 7.50 -1.12
C ASN A 128 -2.15 8.57 -0.54
N CYS A 129 -2.42 9.64 -1.28
CA CYS A 129 -3.34 10.70 -0.87
C CYS A 129 -4.72 10.11 -0.56
N MET A 130 -5.28 9.31 -1.48
CA MET A 130 -6.56 8.64 -1.28
C MET A 130 -6.53 7.67 -0.10
N TYR A 131 -5.55 6.77 -0.05
CA TYR A 131 -5.49 5.74 0.99
C TYR A 131 -5.36 6.35 2.39
N LEU A 132 -4.49 7.35 2.55
CA LEU A 132 -4.28 8.02 3.84
C LEU A 132 -5.46 8.90 4.22
N ASN A 133 -6.07 9.58 3.25
CA ASN A 133 -7.30 10.34 3.47
C ASN A 133 -8.40 9.42 4.01
N LEU A 134 -8.74 8.38 3.25
CA LEU A 134 -9.76 7.42 3.66
C LEU A 134 -9.41 6.77 5.00
N SER A 135 -8.18 6.29 5.20
CA SER A 135 -7.78 5.66 6.47
C SER A 135 -7.89 6.60 7.67
N SER A 136 -7.56 7.88 7.51
CA SER A 136 -7.58 8.86 8.60
C SER A 136 -9.00 9.32 8.95
N TRP A 137 -9.85 9.50 7.94
CA TRP A 137 -11.17 10.10 8.11
C TRP A 137 -12.32 9.09 8.11
N LEU A 138 -12.07 7.81 7.77
CA LEU A 138 -13.06 6.73 7.77
C LEU A 138 -13.83 6.61 9.10
N PRO A 139 -13.17 6.58 10.28
CA PRO A 139 -13.90 6.46 11.54
C PRO A 139 -14.79 7.69 11.79
N THR A 140 -14.28 8.88 11.51
CA THR A 140 -15.01 10.15 11.68
C THR A 140 -16.23 10.21 10.76
N TYR A 141 -16.10 9.82 9.50
CA TYR A 141 -17.22 9.77 8.55
C TYR A 141 -18.37 8.91 9.05
N PHE A 142 -18.08 7.68 9.50
CA PHE A 142 -19.12 6.79 10.03
C PHE A 142 -19.68 7.28 11.36
N HIS A 143 -18.85 7.87 12.21
CA HIS A 143 -19.32 8.39 13.50
C HIS A 143 -20.25 9.60 13.35
N GLU A 144 -19.96 10.51 12.41
CA GLU A 144 -20.79 11.68 12.12
C GLU A 144 -22.05 11.33 11.33
N SER A 145 -21.94 10.44 10.34
CA SER A 145 -23.07 10.11 9.45
C SER A 145 -23.99 9.05 10.03
N PHE A 146 -23.46 8.15 10.88
CA PHE A 146 -24.16 6.98 11.41
C PHE A 146 -23.82 6.77 12.90
N PRO A 147 -24.31 7.64 13.81
CA PRO A 147 -23.92 7.63 15.22
C PRO A 147 -24.26 6.32 15.97
N ASP A 148 -25.28 5.58 15.53
CA ASP A 148 -25.69 4.30 16.13
C ASP A 148 -24.87 3.09 15.63
N ALA A 149 -23.97 3.30 14.67
CA ALA A 149 -23.17 2.24 14.09
C ALA A 149 -22.10 1.71 15.06
N GLN A 150 -21.87 0.40 15.01
CA GLN A 150 -20.88 -0.25 15.86
C GLN A 150 -19.45 0.03 15.37
N ASN A 151 -18.62 0.63 16.23
CA ASN A 151 -17.25 1.05 15.92
C ASN A 151 -16.37 -0.05 15.32
N TRP A 152 -16.53 -1.28 15.79
CA TRP A 152 -15.71 -2.40 15.30
C TRP A 152 -16.06 -2.79 13.86
N ILE A 153 -17.30 -2.57 13.39
CA ILE A 153 -17.75 -2.98 12.05
C ILE A 153 -17.03 -2.16 10.97
N PHE A 154 -17.13 -0.84 11.05
CA PHE A 154 -16.53 0.05 10.04
C PHE A 154 -15.00 0.18 10.16
N ASN A 155 -14.42 -0.16 11.31
CA ASN A 155 -12.97 -0.22 11.49
C ASN A 155 -12.35 -1.55 11.03
N VAL A 156 -13.15 -2.59 10.77
CA VAL A 156 -12.66 -3.92 10.38
C VAL A 156 -13.00 -4.23 8.92
N ILE A 157 -14.26 -4.06 8.52
CA ILE A 157 -14.73 -4.56 7.22
C ILE A 157 -14.02 -3.89 6.02
N PRO A 158 -13.81 -2.55 5.97
CA PRO A 158 -13.10 -1.94 4.87
C PRO A 158 -11.64 -2.41 4.73
N TYR A 159 -10.95 -2.63 5.87
CA TYR A 159 -9.59 -3.15 5.86
C TYR A 159 -9.53 -4.64 5.48
N LEU A 160 -10.56 -5.43 5.79
CA LEU A 160 -10.71 -6.79 5.26
C LEU A 160 -10.86 -6.75 3.73
N GLY A 161 -11.68 -5.83 3.21
CA GLY A 161 -11.77 -5.56 1.78
C GLY A 161 -10.40 -5.28 1.16
N ASN A 162 -9.61 -4.40 1.77
CA ASN A 162 -8.25 -4.11 1.31
C ASN A 162 -7.33 -5.34 1.30
N LEU A 163 -7.39 -6.17 2.34
CA LEU A 163 -6.64 -7.41 2.44
C LEU A 163 -6.96 -8.35 1.27
N PHE A 164 -8.24 -8.63 1.05
CA PHE A 164 -8.66 -9.49 -0.06
C PHE A 164 -8.31 -8.88 -1.42
N GLY A 165 -8.51 -7.57 -1.59
CA GLY A 165 -8.12 -6.87 -2.81
C GLY A 165 -6.63 -7.02 -3.12
N LYS A 166 -5.75 -6.94 -2.12
CA LYS A 166 -4.31 -7.16 -2.30
C LYS A 166 -3.98 -8.60 -2.70
N VAL A 167 -4.52 -9.59 -1.98
CA VAL A 167 -4.21 -11.01 -2.22
C VAL A 167 -4.75 -11.45 -3.59
N ILE A 168 -6.00 -11.12 -3.89
CA ILE A 168 -6.67 -11.46 -5.15
C ILE A 168 -6.01 -10.71 -6.31
N GLY A 169 -5.75 -9.40 -6.14
CA GLY A 169 -5.06 -8.59 -7.14
C GLY A 169 -3.67 -9.13 -7.48
N GLY A 170 -2.88 -9.52 -6.47
CA GLY A 170 -1.55 -10.10 -6.67
C GLY A 170 -1.59 -11.44 -7.40
N HIS A 171 -2.52 -12.31 -7.00
CA HIS A 171 -2.68 -13.62 -7.64
C HIS A 171 -3.16 -13.51 -9.10
N LEU A 172 -4.14 -12.65 -9.38
CA LEU A 172 -4.62 -12.39 -10.73
C LEU A 172 -3.53 -11.74 -11.60
N ALA A 173 -2.75 -10.81 -11.04
CA ALA A 173 -1.64 -10.18 -11.76
C ALA A 173 -0.60 -11.22 -12.20
N ASP A 174 -0.17 -12.09 -11.29
CA ASP A 174 0.81 -13.14 -11.62
C ASP A 174 0.22 -14.17 -12.59
N THR A 175 -1.08 -14.46 -12.51
CA THR A 175 -1.77 -15.34 -13.47
C THR A 175 -1.78 -14.76 -14.87
N LEU A 176 -2.06 -13.46 -15.02
CA LEU A 176 -2.01 -12.79 -16.33
C LEU A 176 -0.58 -12.72 -16.86
N ILE A 177 0.41 -12.48 -16.01
CA ILE A 177 1.83 -12.49 -16.41
C ILE A 177 2.25 -13.89 -16.89
N ARG A 178 1.78 -14.96 -16.25
CA ARG A 178 2.03 -16.35 -16.66
C ARG A 178 1.30 -16.73 -17.95
N ALA A 179 0.19 -16.06 -18.26
CA ALA A 179 -0.55 -16.22 -19.52
C ALA A 179 0.02 -15.36 -20.67
N ASP A 180 1.30 -14.95 -20.58
CA ASP A 180 2.02 -14.18 -21.60
C ASP A 180 1.47 -12.77 -21.90
N PHE A 181 0.64 -12.19 -21.02
CA PHE A 181 0.28 -10.78 -21.13
C PHE A 181 1.49 -9.88 -20.83
N SER A 182 1.61 -8.78 -21.57
CA SER A 182 2.70 -7.83 -21.34
C SER A 182 2.66 -7.24 -19.92
N LEU A 183 3.81 -7.16 -19.27
CA LEU A 183 3.93 -6.60 -17.91
C LEU A 183 3.38 -5.17 -17.81
N THR A 184 3.53 -4.37 -18.87
CA THR A 184 2.95 -3.01 -18.95
C THR A 184 1.44 -3.04 -18.97
N PHE A 185 0.83 -3.96 -19.72
CA PHE A 185 -0.62 -4.09 -19.76
C PHE A 185 -1.17 -4.49 -18.39
N VAL A 186 -0.61 -5.53 -17.76
CA VAL A 186 -1.05 -6.01 -16.45
C VAL A 186 -0.97 -4.90 -15.41
N ARG A 187 0.17 -4.20 -15.33
CA ARG A 187 0.33 -3.11 -14.35
C ARG A 187 -0.60 -1.93 -14.60
N LYS A 188 -0.84 -1.55 -15.86
CA LYS A 188 -1.82 -0.51 -16.20
C LYS A 188 -3.24 -0.93 -15.84
N LEU A 189 -3.60 -2.18 -16.11
CA LEU A 189 -4.91 -2.73 -15.78
C LEU A 189 -5.18 -2.67 -14.27
N PHE A 190 -4.30 -3.22 -13.45
CA PHE A 190 -4.48 -3.24 -11.99
C PHE A 190 -4.41 -1.84 -11.36
N GLU A 191 -3.59 -0.94 -11.90
CA GLU A 191 -3.57 0.45 -11.43
C GLU A 191 -4.88 1.17 -11.77
N THR A 192 -5.42 0.96 -12.98
CA THR A 192 -6.67 1.57 -13.43
C THR A 192 -7.86 1.02 -12.64
N LEU A 193 -7.92 -0.30 -12.47
CA LEU A 193 -8.94 -0.94 -11.63
C LEU A 193 -8.83 -0.48 -10.18
N GLY A 194 -7.61 -0.33 -9.66
CA GLY A 194 -7.41 0.00 -8.26
C GLY A 194 -7.73 1.45 -7.94
N THR A 195 -7.14 2.40 -8.67
CA THR A 195 -7.36 3.84 -8.43
C THR A 195 -8.65 4.34 -9.08
N GLY A 196 -8.97 3.90 -10.29
CA GLY A 196 -10.20 4.27 -10.99
C GLY A 196 -11.44 3.59 -10.41
N GLY A 197 -11.34 2.31 -10.06
CA GLY A 197 -12.42 1.59 -9.37
C GLY A 197 -12.69 2.16 -7.97
N ALA A 198 -11.65 2.55 -7.23
CA ALA A 198 -11.83 3.25 -5.96
C ALA A 198 -12.48 4.63 -6.14
N ALA A 199 -12.08 5.41 -7.15
CA ALA A 199 -12.72 6.68 -7.46
C ALA A 199 -14.21 6.52 -7.77
N PHE A 200 -14.58 5.52 -8.57
CA PHE A 200 -15.97 5.19 -8.87
C PHE A 200 -16.75 4.82 -7.60
N ALA A 201 -16.18 3.97 -6.74
CA ALA A 201 -16.82 3.59 -5.47
C ALA A 201 -17.05 4.80 -4.53
N LEU A 202 -16.12 5.77 -4.51
CA LEU A 202 -16.28 7.01 -3.75
C LEU A 202 -17.39 7.92 -4.32
N LEU A 203 -17.51 8.00 -5.65
CA LEU A 203 -18.60 8.73 -6.27
C LEU A 203 -19.96 8.09 -5.97
N LEU A 204 -20.04 6.75 -5.93
CA LEU A 204 -21.25 6.05 -5.49
C LEU A 204 -21.59 6.35 -4.03
N ALA A 205 -20.58 6.40 -3.15
CA ALA A 205 -20.78 6.67 -1.72
C ALA A 205 -21.47 8.02 -1.45
N MET A 206 -21.39 8.98 -2.38
CA MET A 206 -22.04 10.28 -2.24
C MET A 206 -23.57 10.23 -2.28
N TYR A 207 -24.14 9.25 -2.99
CA TYR A 207 -25.59 9.15 -3.22
C TYR A 207 -26.27 8.22 -2.22
N VAL A 208 -25.49 7.67 -1.30
CA VAL A 208 -25.93 6.66 -0.35
C VAL A 208 -26.28 7.31 0.98
N ASN A 209 -27.44 6.95 1.52
CA ASN A 209 -27.91 7.44 2.82
C ASN A 209 -27.99 6.33 3.88
N GLU A 210 -27.83 5.06 3.49
CA GLU A 210 -27.95 3.90 4.37
C GLU A 210 -26.58 3.39 4.81
N PHE A 211 -26.47 2.99 6.09
CA PHE A 211 -25.21 2.53 6.68
C PHE A 211 -24.57 1.38 5.91
N TRP A 212 -25.34 0.33 5.60
CA TRP A 212 -24.82 -0.87 4.92
C TRP A 212 -24.36 -0.59 3.49
N GLN A 213 -25.04 0.33 2.81
CA GLN A 213 -24.65 0.74 1.47
C GLN A 213 -23.36 1.59 1.52
N ALA A 214 -23.23 2.49 2.50
CA ALA A 214 -22.04 3.33 2.66
C ALA A 214 -20.82 2.47 3.02
N LEU A 215 -21.02 1.50 3.92
CA LEU A 215 -20.03 0.49 4.29
C LEU A 215 -19.60 -0.34 3.09
N PHE A 216 -20.54 -0.77 2.24
CA PHE A 216 -20.23 -1.49 1.01
C PHE A 216 -19.37 -0.64 0.05
N CYS A 217 -19.76 0.62 -0.20
CA CYS A 217 -18.99 1.52 -1.07
C CYS A 217 -17.58 1.78 -0.53
N MET A 218 -17.41 2.02 0.77
CA MET A 218 -16.10 2.21 1.39
C MET A 218 -15.25 0.95 1.34
N THR A 219 -15.86 -0.22 1.59
CA THR A 219 -15.16 -1.51 1.49
C THR A 219 -14.73 -1.81 0.05
N LEU A 220 -15.58 -1.48 -0.92
CA LEU A 220 -15.26 -1.59 -2.34
C LEU A 220 -14.10 -0.66 -2.70
N ALA A 221 -14.10 0.59 -2.24
CA ALA A 221 -13.01 1.55 -2.46
C ALA A 221 -11.68 1.04 -1.89
N PHE A 222 -11.69 0.54 -0.65
CA PHE A 222 -10.50 -0.05 -0.03
C PHE A 222 -10.04 -1.33 -0.73
N SER A 223 -10.95 -2.18 -1.19
CA SER A 223 -10.63 -3.40 -1.93
C SER A 223 -9.95 -3.09 -3.27
N MET A 224 -10.53 -2.18 -4.05
CA MET A 224 -9.95 -1.71 -5.31
C MET A 224 -8.58 -1.06 -5.07
N ALA A 225 -8.48 -0.16 -4.07
CA ALA A 225 -7.19 0.39 -3.67
C ALA A 225 -6.16 -0.71 -3.35
N GLY A 226 -6.58 -1.80 -2.69
CA GLY A 226 -5.74 -2.97 -2.43
C GLY A 226 -5.14 -3.57 -3.70
N MET A 227 -5.93 -3.73 -4.76
CA MET A 227 -5.50 -4.29 -6.06
C MET A 227 -4.42 -3.44 -6.75
N SER A 228 -4.40 -2.12 -6.51
CA SER A 228 -3.38 -1.20 -7.03
C SER A 228 -1.96 -1.57 -6.57
N THR A 229 -1.83 -2.29 -5.44
CA THR A 229 -0.53 -2.74 -4.91
C THR A 229 0.22 -3.63 -5.91
N SER A 230 -0.51 -4.40 -6.71
CA SER A 230 0.04 -5.27 -7.75
C SER A 230 0.40 -4.53 -9.05
N GLY A 231 0.03 -3.24 -9.15
CA GLY A 231 0.29 -2.36 -10.28
C GLY A 231 1.57 -1.54 -10.11
N SER A 232 1.43 -0.30 -9.61
CA SER A 232 2.52 0.70 -9.56
C SER A 232 3.53 0.47 -8.44
N ILE A 233 3.11 -0.07 -7.28
CA ILE A 233 3.97 -0.22 -6.09
C ILE A 233 5.15 -1.18 -6.33
N CYS A 234 4.96 -2.25 -7.13
CA CYS A 234 6.03 -3.15 -7.56
C CYS A 234 7.13 -2.46 -8.38
N ASN A 235 6.82 -1.33 -9.03
CA ASN A 235 7.74 -0.64 -9.93
C ASN A 235 8.54 0.48 -9.24
N ILE A 236 8.10 0.90 -8.05
CA ILE A 236 8.55 2.13 -7.37
C ILE A 236 9.66 1.87 -6.35
N GLN A 237 9.71 0.66 -5.78
CA GLN A 237 10.61 0.36 -4.67
C GLN A 237 12.10 0.49 -5.02
N ASP A 238 12.44 0.51 -6.32
CA ASP A 238 13.80 0.76 -6.81
C ASP A 238 14.01 2.17 -7.37
N LEU A 239 12.94 2.96 -7.62
CA LEU A 239 13.00 4.15 -8.48
C LEU A 239 12.65 5.49 -7.82
N SER A 240 11.94 5.53 -6.68
CA SER A 240 11.51 6.81 -6.09
C SER A 240 12.16 7.11 -4.74
N PRO A 241 12.46 8.40 -4.46
CA PRO A 241 12.71 8.84 -3.09
C PRO A 241 11.41 8.70 -2.31
N THR A 242 11.37 7.75 -1.37
CA THR A 242 10.24 7.37 -0.49
C THR A 242 9.56 8.55 0.22
N PHE A 243 10.20 9.72 0.24
CA PHE A 243 9.70 10.96 0.83
C PHE A 243 8.50 11.57 0.06
N ALA A 244 8.44 11.43 -1.27
CA ALA A 244 7.41 12.11 -2.07
C ALA A 244 5.98 11.61 -1.77
N GLY A 245 5.80 10.30 -1.60
CA GLY A 245 4.49 9.71 -1.26
C GLY A 245 4.02 10.04 0.16
N SER A 246 4.94 10.21 1.11
CA SER A 246 4.58 10.58 2.49
C SER A 246 4.13 12.04 2.61
N ILE A 247 4.79 12.96 1.89
CA ILE A 247 4.41 14.38 1.86
C ILE A 247 3.01 14.54 1.23
N ALA A 248 2.74 13.80 0.16
CA ALA A 248 1.44 13.73 -0.50
C ALA A 248 0.30 13.41 0.45
N GLY A 249 0.49 12.34 1.23
CA GLY A 249 -0.48 11.85 2.19
C GLY A 249 -0.81 12.88 3.27
N ILE A 250 0.22 13.50 3.83
CA ILE A 250 0.06 14.50 4.89
C ILE A 250 -0.71 15.72 4.36
N LEU A 251 -0.32 16.22 3.19
CA LEU A 251 -1.01 17.35 2.54
C LEU A 251 -2.46 16.99 2.20
N GLY A 252 -2.72 15.79 1.71
CA GLY A 252 -4.07 15.31 1.36
C GLY A 252 -4.99 15.21 2.58
N VAL A 253 -4.50 14.65 3.69
CA VAL A 253 -5.25 14.53 4.94
C VAL A 253 -5.55 15.91 5.52
N TYR A 254 -4.57 16.81 5.53
CA TYR A 254 -4.74 18.19 6.01
C TYR A 254 -5.76 18.96 5.17
N LEU A 255 -5.63 18.89 3.84
CA LEU A 255 -6.56 19.55 2.92
C LEU A 255 -7.98 19.05 3.10
N THR A 256 -8.14 17.75 3.34
CA THR A 256 -9.46 17.15 3.62
C THR A 256 -10.06 17.69 4.90
N GLY A 257 -9.29 17.78 5.98
CA GLY A 257 -9.77 18.38 7.23
C GLY A 257 -10.20 19.83 7.06
N TYR A 258 -9.44 20.61 6.29
CA TYR A 258 -9.80 22.00 5.98
C TYR A 258 -11.09 22.09 5.16
N ILE A 259 -11.24 21.27 4.12
CA ILE A 259 -12.45 21.23 3.29
C ILE A 259 -13.66 20.80 4.12
N LEU A 260 -13.52 19.78 4.96
CA LEU A 260 -14.59 19.30 5.81
C LEU A 260 -15.02 20.39 6.81
N HIS A 261 -14.06 21.09 7.42
CA HIS A 261 -14.34 22.22 8.32
C HIS A 261 -15.03 23.40 7.60
N ALA A 262 -14.65 23.68 6.34
CA ALA A 262 -15.21 24.79 5.58
C ALA A 262 -16.60 24.49 4.97
N THR A 263 -16.82 23.25 4.53
CA THR A 263 -18.02 22.86 3.77
C THR A 263 -19.03 22.06 4.59
N GLY A 264 -18.60 21.38 5.66
CA GLY A 264 -19.43 20.46 6.43
C GLY A 264 -19.95 19.24 5.65
N SER A 265 -19.42 18.99 4.44
CA SER A 265 -19.97 17.97 3.54
C SER A 265 -18.95 16.91 3.13
N TRP A 266 -19.24 15.67 3.50
CA TRP A 266 -18.48 14.49 3.09
C TRP A 266 -18.54 14.22 1.59
N GLN A 267 -19.60 14.67 0.91
CA GLN A 267 -19.73 14.51 -0.55
C GLN A 267 -18.62 15.27 -1.29
N VAL A 268 -18.28 16.48 -0.84
CA VAL A 268 -17.21 17.29 -1.45
C VAL A 268 -15.83 16.62 -1.26
N VAL A 269 -15.60 16.04 -0.08
CA VAL A 269 -14.37 15.28 0.22
C VAL A 269 -14.23 14.08 -0.71
N PHE A 270 -15.30 13.31 -0.91
CA PHE A 270 -15.30 12.15 -1.81
C PHE A 270 -15.12 12.56 -3.28
N GLN A 271 -15.76 13.64 -3.74
CA GLN A 271 -15.58 14.16 -5.10
C GLN A 271 -14.13 14.54 -5.38
N ILE A 272 -13.52 15.34 -4.50
CA ILE A 272 -12.15 15.83 -4.70
C ILE A 272 -11.18 14.65 -4.71
N THR A 273 -11.37 13.69 -3.80
CA THR A 273 -10.56 12.47 -3.77
C THR A 273 -10.72 11.64 -5.05
N ALA A 274 -11.96 11.48 -5.54
CA ALA A 274 -12.24 10.77 -6.78
C ALA A 274 -11.63 11.47 -8.01
N VAL A 275 -11.66 12.80 -8.07
CA VAL A 275 -11.03 13.59 -9.14
C VAL A 275 -9.51 13.40 -9.13
N ILE A 276 -8.87 13.51 -7.96
CA ILE A 276 -7.41 13.31 -7.81
C ILE A 276 -7.01 11.91 -8.30
N CYS A 277 -7.76 10.88 -7.91
CA CYS A 277 -7.50 9.50 -8.34
C CYS A 277 -7.73 9.30 -9.85
N SER A 278 -8.80 9.88 -10.40
CA SER A 278 -9.13 9.77 -11.82
C SER A 278 -8.06 10.43 -12.68
N VAL A 279 -7.59 11.61 -12.29
CA VAL A 279 -6.49 12.32 -12.99
C VAL A 279 -5.19 11.51 -12.93
N GLY A 280 -4.84 10.98 -11.75
CA GLY A 280 -3.66 10.14 -11.58
C GLY A 280 -3.71 8.87 -12.44
N SER A 281 -4.86 8.21 -12.48
CA SER A 281 -5.11 7.01 -13.29
C SER A 281 -4.97 7.31 -14.79
N LEU A 282 -5.63 8.36 -15.27
CA LEU A 282 -5.55 8.80 -16.68
C LEU A 282 -4.11 9.11 -17.09
N PHE A 283 -3.37 9.82 -16.24
CA PHE A 283 -1.96 10.13 -16.50
C PHE A 283 -1.10 8.87 -16.59
N TYR A 284 -1.35 7.87 -15.73
CA TYR A 284 -0.65 6.59 -15.77
C TYR A 284 -0.99 5.74 -17.00
N ILE A 285 -2.25 5.73 -17.43
CA ILE A 285 -2.67 5.04 -18.66
C ILE A 285 -1.94 5.63 -19.87
N MET A 286 -1.86 6.96 -19.96
CA MET A 286 -1.20 7.64 -21.07
C MET A 286 0.32 7.45 -21.08
N PHE A 287 0.99 7.67 -19.94
CA PHE A 287 2.46 7.80 -19.90
C PHE A 287 3.18 6.64 -19.21
N GLY A 288 2.46 5.77 -18.50
CA GLY A 288 3.05 4.63 -17.79
C GLY A 288 3.71 3.64 -18.74
N THR A 289 4.92 3.19 -18.41
CA THR A 289 5.63 2.15 -19.16
C THR A 289 6.50 1.33 -18.23
N THR A 290 6.63 0.04 -18.53
CA THR A 290 7.46 -0.90 -17.79
C THR A 290 8.69 -1.36 -18.58
N LYS A 291 8.95 -0.75 -19.74
CA LYS A 291 10.16 -1.03 -20.51
C LYS A 291 11.38 -0.59 -19.72
N ARG A 292 12.39 -1.46 -19.62
CA ARG A 292 13.67 -1.11 -18.98
C ARG A 292 14.28 0.08 -19.73
N ILE A 293 14.60 1.13 -18.99
CA ILE A 293 15.39 2.25 -19.50
C ILE A 293 16.83 1.71 -19.59
N ALA A 294 17.36 1.66 -20.82
CA ALA A 294 18.68 1.12 -21.13
C ALA A 294 19.81 1.92 -20.47
#